data_AF-X1P9H6-F1
#
_entry.id   AF-X1P9H6-F1
#
_cell.length_a   1.000
_cell.length_b   1.000
_cell.length_c   1.000
_cell.angle_alpha   90.00
_cell.angle_beta   90.00
_cell.angle_gamma   90.00
#
_symmetry.space_group_name_H-M   'P 1'
#
loop_
_entity.id
_entity.type
_entity.pdbx_description
1 polymer ?
#
loop_
_entity_poly.entity_id
_entity_poly.type
_entity_poly.pdbx_seq_one_letter_code
_entity_poly.pdbx_strand_id
1 'polypeptide(L)' 'TVIYIPPKGFEGPLAVATGKLDEGPWVVGNIEGVDPKSLTMDIIGRRFTIGYKEIPADDISGGDRMALTFNLD' A
#
# COMPACT_ATOMS: atom_id res chain seq x y z
N THR A 1 4.30 -5.28 -5.65
CA THR A 1 5.53 -4.56 -6.05
C THR A 1 6.18 -3.95 -4.83
N VAL A 2 7.51 -3.97 -4.75
CA VAL A 2 8.26 -3.27 -3.70
C VAL A 2 8.95 -2.05 -4.31
N ILE A 3 8.67 -0.87 -3.77
CA ILE A 3 9.25 0.41 -4.17
C ILE A 3 10.44 0.68 -3.23
N TYR A 4 11.65 0.45 -3.70
CA TYR A 4 12.88 0.65 -2.90
C TYR A 4 13.27 2.11 -2.75
N ILE A 5 12.96 2.93 -3.75
CA ILE A 5 13.28 4.37 -3.78
C ILE A 5 11.96 5.10 -3.99
N PRO A 6 11.24 5.45 -2.91
CA PRO A 6 9.95 6.10 -3.03
C PRO A 6 10.12 7.59 -3.40
N PRO A 7 9.02 8.28 -3.77
CA PRO A 7 9.03 9.72 -3.98
C PRO A 7 9.45 10.49 -2.72
N LYS A 8 9.89 11.74 -2.91
CA LYS A 8 10.22 12.65 -1.80
C LYS A 8 9.09 12.69 -0.76
N GLY A 9 9.46 12.65 0.51
CA GLY A 9 8.53 12.71 1.66
C GLY A 9 8.06 11.35 2.16
N PHE A 10 8.20 10.28 1.37
CA PHE A 10 7.84 8.93 1.78
C PHE A 10 9.04 8.19 2.37
N GLU A 11 8.80 7.43 3.44
CA GLU A 11 9.78 6.52 4.01
C GLU A 11 9.69 5.16 3.33
N GLY A 12 10.82 4.68 2.80
CA GLY A 12 10.89 3.43 2.06
C GLY A 12 11.72 2.34 2.75
N PRO A 13 11.68 1.11 2.23
CA PRO A 13 10.89 0.67 1.07
C PRO A 13 9.38 0.61 1.35
N LEU A 14 8.56 0.67 0.30
CA LEU A 14 7.10 0.52 0.39
C LEU A 14 6.65 -0.75 -0.34
N ALA A 15 5.73 -1.50 0.24
CA ALA A 15 5.05 -2.59 -0.43
C ALA A 15 3.69 -2.11 -0.96
N VAL A 16 3.45 -2.27 -2.27
CA VAL A 16 2.20 -1.88 -2.92
C VAL A 16 1.63 -3.06 -3.69
N ALA A 17 0.32 -3.27 -3.62
CA ALA A 17 -0.36 -4.32 -4.36
C ALA A 17 -1.68 -3.83 -4.98
N THR A 18 -2.19 -4.62 -5.91
CA THR A 18 -3.57 -4.50 -6.39
C THR A 18 -4.37 -5.64 -5.76
N GLY A 19 -5.39 -5.28 -4.99
CA GLY A 19 -6.28 -6.23 -4.32
C GLY A 19 -7.64 -6.27 -5.03
N LYS A 20 -8.17 -7.46 -5.26
CA LYS A 20 -9.55 -7.65 -5.74
C LYS A 20 -10.48 -7.69 -4.54
N LEU A 21 -11.50 -6.84 -4.54
CA LEU A 21 -12.55 -6.83 -3.52
C LEU A 21 -13.57 -7.93 -3.77
N ASP A 22 -14.29 -8.33 -2.73
CA ASP A 22 -15.33 -9.36 -2.83
C ASP A 22 -16.47 -8.95 -3.77
N GLU A 23 -16.75 -7.65 -3.87
CA GLU A 23 -17.74 -7.07 -4.79
C GLU A 23 -17.26 -7.11 -6.26
N GLY A 24 -16.00 -7.46 -6.52
CA GLY A 24 -15.41 -7.57 -7.86
C GLY A 24 -14.42 -6.48 -8.31
N PRO A 25 -14.47 -5.21 -7.87
CA PRO A 25 -13.52 -4.19 -8.34
C PRO A 25 -12.12 -4.43 -7.78
N TRP A 26 -11.13 -3.81 -8.43
CA TRP A 26 -9.74 -3.86 -8.01
C TRP A 26 -9.32 -2.49 -7.50
N VAL A 27 -8.58 -2.49 -6.39
CA VAL A 27 -8.03 -1.27 -5.77
C VAL A 27 -6.54 -1.42 -5.56
N VAL A 28 -5.83 -0.28 -5.50
CA VAL A 28 -4.40 -0.22 -5.19
C VAL A 28 -4.24 0.26 -3.76
N GLY A 29 -3.36 -0.39 -3.01
CA GLY A 29 -3.09 -0.06 -1.61
C GLY A 29 -1.70 -0.49 -1.17
N ASN A 30 -1.25 0.11 -0.07
CA ASN A 30 0.01 -0.24 0.57
C ASN A 30 -0.18 -1.48 1.45
N ILE A 31 0.71 -2.47 1.36
CA ILE A 31 0.71 -3.59 2.30
C ILE A 31 1.39 -3.12 3.58
N GLU A 32 0.71 -3.26 4.71
CA GLU A 32 1.20 -2.83 6.03
C GLU A 32 1.41 -4.03 6.97
N GLY A 33 2.09 -3.78 8.09
CA GLY A 33 2.31 -4.79 9.13
C GLY A 33 3.40 -5.83 8.83
N VAL A 34 4.13 -5.68 7.72
CA VAL A 34 5.20 -6.59 7.27
C VAL A 34 6.39 -5.81 6.74
N ASP A 35 7.60 -6.39 6.79
CA ASP A 35 8.77 -5.80 6.11
C ASP A 35 8.62 -5.98 4.59
N PRO A 36 8.58 -4.88 3.80
CA PRO A 36 8.50 -4.97 2.34
C PRO A 36 9.62 -5.81 1.70
N LYS A 37 10.79 -5.89 2.33
CA LYS A 37 11.93 -6.67 1.81
C LYS A 37 11.79 -8.17 2.05
N SER A 38 10.97 -8.59 3.01
CA SER A 38 10.71 -10.00 3.28
C SER A 38 9.54 -10.57 2.48
N LEU A 39 8.78 -9.71 1.77
CA LEU A 39 7.65 -10.14 0.95
C LEU A 39 8.11 -10.98 -0.23
N THR A 40 7.45 -12.12 -0.43
CA THR A 40 7.63 -12.96 -1.62
C THR A 40 6.33 -13.05 -2.41
N MET A 41 6.31 -13.83 -3.49
CA MET A 41 5.12 -13.98 -4.35
C MET A 41 4.01 -14.84 -3.72
N ASP A 42 4.28 -15.45 -2.55
CA ASP A 42 3.33 -16.24 -1.77
C ASP A 42 2.11 -15.44 -1.28
N ILE A 43 2.22 -14.11 -1.27
CA ILE A 43 1.10 -13.23 -0.88
C ILE A 43 -0.03 -13.16 -1.91
N ILE A 44 0.21 -13.60 -3.15
CA ILE A 44 -0.79 -13.51 -4.22
C ILE A 44 -1.94 -14.48 -3.92
N GLY A 45 -3.16 -13.94 -3.88
CA GLY A 45 -4.38 -14.70 -3.58
C GLY A 45 -4.70 -14.82 -2.08
N ARG A 46 -3.85 -14.27 -1.19
CA ARG A 46 -4.19 -14.16 0.24
C ARG A 46 -5.36 -13.19 0.43
N ARG A 47 -6.16 -13.47 1.47
CA ARG A 47 -7.16 -12.55 1.98
C ARG A 47 -6.49 -11.37 2.65
N PHE A 48 -7.17 -10.23 2.60
CA PHE A 48 -6.70 -9.00 3.20
C PHE A 48 -7.91 -8.19 3.67
N THR A 49 -7.66 -7.29 4.62
CA THR A 49 -8.59 -6.26 5.04
C THR A 49 -8.11 -4.90 4.57
N ILE A 50 -9.06 -3.98 4.32
CA ILE A 50 -8.75 -2.61 3.91
C ILE A 50 -8.72 -1.70 5.13
N GLY A 51 -7.67 -0.91 5.24
CA GLY A 51 -7.60 0.27 6.08
C GLY A 51 -7.24 1.51 5.27
N TYR A 52 -6.84 2.56 5.98
CA TYR A 52 -6.27 3.77 5.38
C TYR A 52 -5.12 4.28 6.25
N LYS A 53 -4.25 5.10 5.65
CA LYS A 53 -3.26 5.89 6.36
C LYS A 53 -3.08 7.24 5.72
N GLU A 54 -2.67 8.22 6.53
CA GLU A 54 -2.19 9.50 6.03
C GLU A 54 -0.90 9.30 5.24
N ILE A 55 -0.76 10.06 4.15
CA ILE A 55 0.45 10.11 3.34
C ILE A 55 0.93 11.56 3.21
N PRO A 56 2.24 11.78 2.98
CA PRO A 56 2.77 13.12 2.78
C PRO A 56 1.99 13.90 1.72
N ALA A 57 1.66 15.15 2.05
CA ALA A 57 1.14 16.11 1.07
C ALA A 57 2.21 16.37 0.00
N ASP A 58 1.78 16.67 -1.23
CA ASP A 58 2.72 17.19 -2.23
C ASP A 58 2.89 18.70 -2.13
N ASP A 59 4.02 19.17 -2.66
CA ASP A 59 4.40 20.59 -2.66
C ASP A 59 3.51 21.45 -3.61
N ILE A 60 2.59 20.84 -4.39
CA ILE A 60 1.84 21.51 -5.46
C ILE A 60 0.41 21.85 -5.02
N SER A 61 -0.32 20.84 -4.53
CA SER A 61 -1.75 20.92 -4.23
C SER A 61 -2.05 20.89 -2.74
N GLY A 62 -1.09 20.46 -1.90
CA GLY A 62 -1.24 20.45 -0.44
C GLY A 62 -2.41 19.58 0.06
N GLY A 63 -2.81 19.83 1.30
CA GLY A 63 -3.96 19.19 1.95
C GLY A 63 -3.72 17.76 2.46
N ASP A 64 -4.68 17.27 3.24
CA ASP A 64 -4.65 15.91 3.79
C ASP A 64 -4.80 14.88 2.68
N ARG A 65 -4.00 13.82 2.75
CA ARG A 65 -4.01 12.74 1.77
C ARG A 65 -4.07 11.41 2.46
N MET A 66 -4.90 10.54 1.91
CA MET A 66 -5.09 9.19 2.41
C MET A 66 -4.71 8.18 1.33
N ALA A 67 -3.99 7.14 1.72
CA ALA A 67 -3.81 5.94 0.92
C ALA A 67 -4.57 4.78 1.55
N LEU A 68 -5.12 3.89 0.70
CA LEU A 68 -5.61 2.61 1.17
C LEU A 68 -4.45 1.75 1.68
N THR A 69 -4.71 1.00 2.73
CA THR A 69 -3.78 -0.01 3.26
C THR A 69 -4.41 -1.39 3.21
N PHE A 70 -3.59 -2.40 2.97
CA PHE A 70 -3.96 -3.80 3.03
C PHE A 70 -3.22 -4.45 4.18
N ASN A 71 -3.98 -5.01 5.12
CA ASN A 71 -3.42 -5.91 6.13
C ASN A 71 -3.71 -7.33 5.68
N LEU A 72 -2.66 -8.13 5.49
CA LEU A 72 -2.79 -9.53 5.10
C LEU A 72 -3.23 -10.34 6.33
N ASP A 73 -4.22 -11.20 6.15
CA ASP A 73 -4.66 -12.16 7.18
C ASP A 73 -3.63 -13.27 7.38
#